data_AF-A0A091LPX1-F1
#
_entry.id   AF-A0A091LPX1-F1
#
_cell.length_a   1.000
_cell.length_b   1.000
_cell.length_c   1.000
_cell.angle_alpha   90.00
_cell.angle_beta   90.00
_cell.angle_gamma   90.00
#
_symmetry.space_group_name_H-M   'P 1'
#
loop_
_entity.id
_entity.type
_entity.pdbx_description
1 polymer ?
#
loop_
_entity_poly.entity_id
_entity_poly.type
_entity_poly.pdbx_seq_one_letter_code
_entity_poly.pdbx_strand_id
1 'polypeptide(L)'
;EKFSAAMHPQTLLDLLQVESQKIEEESEKMAEKFLEGEVPLETFLERFSVMRKLSHLRRVRVEKLQEILRKSEASQEPGRDSQPQPFPSGAPSFPLPYSPAPSMPVGPTAHGALPPAPF
;
A
#
# COMPACT_ATOMS: atom_id res chain seq x y z
N GLU A 1 21.48 20.72 -15.95
CA GLU A 1 21.28 19.81 -14.80
C GLU A 1 19.83 19.44 -14.43
N LYS A 2 18.77 20.11 -14.94
CA LYS A 2 17.37 19.80 -14.54
C LYS A 2 16.89 18.38 -14.88
N PHE A 3 17.44 17.78 -15.93
CA PHE A 3 17.07 16.43 -16.36
C PHE A 3 17.51 15.34 -15.38
N SER A 4 18.67 15.48 -14.72
CA SER A 4 19.15 14.48 -13.76
C SER A 4 18.30 14.46 -12.49
N ALA A 5 17.96 15.65 -11.96
CA ALA A 5 17.07 15.79 -10.81
C ALA A 5 15.66 15.24 -11.08
N ALA A 6 15.13 15.45 -12.29
CA ALA A 6 13.83 14.91 -12.70
C ALA A 6 13.81 13.38 -12.84
N MET A 7 14.96 12.71 -12.90
CA MET A 7 15.05 11.24 -12.95
C MET A 7 15.14 10.58 -11.57
N HIS A 8 15.19 11.37 -10.48
CA HIS A 8 15.10 10.80 -9.15
C HIS A 8 13.69 10.22 -8.91
N PRO A 9 13.54 8.95 -8.49
CA PRO A 9 12.23 8.30 -8.39
C PRO A 9 11.21 9.04 -7.51
N GLN A 10 11.66 9.68 -6.42
CA GLN A 10 10.80 10.52 -5.59
C GLN A 10 10.30 11.75 -6.34
N THR A 11 11.19 12.43 -7.09
CA THR A 11 10.81 13.61 -7.89
C THR A 11 9.81 13.24 -8.98
N LEU A 12 9.95 12.07 -9.60
CA LEU A 12 8.96 11.54 -10.54
C LEU A 12 7.60 11.30 -9.88
N LEU A 13 7.58 10.76 -8.66
CA LEU A 13 6.34 10.57 -7.90
C LEU A 13 5.68 11.92 -7.60
N ASP A 14 6.43 12.90 -7.11
CA ASP A 14 5.92 14.23 -6.76
C ASP A 14 5.35 14.93 -8.00
N LEU A 15 6.08 14.90 -9.13
CA LEU A 15 5.62 15.46 -10.41
C LEU A 15 4.33 14.76 -10.89
N LEU A 16 4.27 13.43 -10.79
CA LEU A 16 3.09 12.68 -11.20
C LEU A 16 1.88 12.98 -10.29
N GLN A 17 2.08 13.17 -8.99
CA GLN A 17 1.03 13.58 -8.06
C GLN A 17 0.47 14.96 -8.41
N VAL A 18 1.34 15.95 -8.63
CA VAL A 18 0.93 17.29 -9.06
C VAL A 18 0.14 17.23 -10.36
N GLU A 19 0.63 16.49 -11.34
CA GLU A 19 -0.06 16.30 -12.62
C GLU A 19 -1.37 15.51 -12.48
N SER A 20 -1.48 14.59 -11.53
CA SER A 20 -2.71 13.87 -11.21
C SER A 20 -3.76 14.80 -10.61
N GLN A 21 -3.37 15.64 -9.65
CA GLN A 21 -4.27 16.61 -9.01
C GLN A 21 -4.74 17.65 -10.02
N LYS A 22 -3.82 18.18 -10.84
CA LYS A 22 -4.16 19.16 -11.88
C LYS A 22 -5.25 18.65 -12.82
N ILE A 23 -5.14 17.43 -13.34
CA ILE A 23 -6.15 16.90 -14.27
C ILE A 23 -7.47 16.57 -13.57
N GLU A 24 -7.43 16.24 -12.27
CA GLU A 24 -8.64 16.06 -11.46
C GLU A 24 -9.40 17.38 -11.33
N GLU A 25 -8.71 18.45 -10.91
CA GLU A 25 -9.27 19.81 -10.82
C GLU A 25 -9.80 20.32 -12.17
N GLU A 26 -9.03 20.14 -13.26
CA GLU A 26 -9.49 20.53 -14.60
C GLU A 26 -10.76 19.76 -15.01
N SER A 27 -10.88 18.48 -14.63
CA SER A 27 -12.06 17.66 -14.91
C SER A 27 -13.28 18.11 -14.10
N GLU A 28 -13.08 18.49 -12.83
CA GLU A 28 -14.13 19.05 -11.98
C GLU A 28 -14.65 20.37 -12.53
N LYS A 29 -13.74 21.28 -12.90
CA LYS A 29 -14.12 22.55 -13.54
C LYS A 29 -14.91 22.36 -14.83
N MET A 30 -14.60 21.34 -15.63
CA MET A 30 -15.38 21.02 -16.83
C MET A 30 -16.79 20.53 -16.48
N ALA A 31 -16.92 19.74 -15.40
CA ALA A 31 -18.23 19.29 -14.91
C ALA A 31 -19.07 20.43 -14.35
N GLU A 32 -18.48 21.34 -13.57
CA GLU A 32 -19.15 22.54 -13.06
C GLU A 32 -19.75 23.36 -14.20
N LYS A 33 -18.94 23.67 -15.23
CA LYS A 33 -19.41 24.39 -16.43
C LYS A 33 -20.55 23.70 -17.16
N PHE A 34 -20.55 22.36 -17.21
CA PHE A 34 -21.65 21.61 -17.80
C PHE A 34 -22.92 21.72 -16.95
N LEU A 35 -22.81 21.62 -15.62
CA LEU A 35 -23.94 21.77 -14.69
C LEU A 35 -24.51 23.19 -14.69
N GLU A 36 -23.67 24.20 -14.93
CA GLU A 36 -24.05 25.59 -15.12
C GLU A 36 -24.67 25.87 -16.51
N GLY A 37 -24.63 24.90 -17.44
CA GLY A 37 -25.15 25.03 -18.79
C GLY A 37 -24.25 25.81 -19.75
N GLU A 38 -22.99 26.09 -19.39
CA GLU A 38 -22.03 26.78 -20.24
C GLU A 38 -21.50 25.91 -21.40
N VAL A 39 -21.61 24.58 -21.27
CA VAL A 39 -21.07 23.60 -22.22
C VAL A 39 -22.16 22.61 -22.63
N PRO A 40 -22.35 22.33 -23.94
CA PRO A 40 -23.32 21.34 -24.40
C PRO A 40 -22.87 19.90 -24.11
N LEU A 41 -23.83 18.97 -24.06
CA LEU A 41 -23.62 17.57 -23.69
C LEU A 41 -22.51 16.88 -24.50
N GLU A 42 -22.52 16.98 -25.83
CA GLU A 42 -21.53 16.34 -26.69
C GLU A 42 -20.10 16.80 -26.37
N THR A 43 -19.87 18.11 -26.20
CA THR A 43 -18.56 18.66 -25.85
C THR A 43 -18.12 18.21 -24.46
N PHE A 44 -19.05 18.16 -23.51
CA PHE A 44 -18.77 17.65 -22.17
C PHE A 44 -18.34 16.18 -22.24
N LEU A 45 -19.09 15.31 -22.92
CA LEU A 45 -18.76 13.88 -23.02
C LEU A 45 -17.41 13.65 -23.70
N GLU A 46 -17.09 14.37 -24.77
CA GLU A 46 -15.81 14.26 -25.47
C GLU A 46 -14.62 14.63 -24.56
N ARG A 47 -14.70 15.77 -23.85
CA ARG A 47 -13.58 16.29 -23.06
C ARG A 47 -13.49 15.65 -21.68
N PHE A 48 -14.60 15.61 -20.95
CA PHE A 48 -14.64 15.11 -19.57
C PHE A 48 -14.24 13.65 -19.50
N SER A 49 -14.71 12.80 -20.43
CA SER A 49 -14.38 11.37 -20.41
C SER A 49 -12.86 11.12 -20.55
N VAL A 50 -12.19 11.87 -21.44
CA VAL A 50 -10.74 11.78 -21.64
C VAL A 50 -9.98 12.23 -20.39
N MET A 51 -10.37 13.38 -19.84
CA MET A 51 -9.74 13.93 -18.64
C MET A 51 -9.94 13.01 -17.42
N ARG A 52 -11.17 12.53 -17.23
CA ARG A 52 -11.52 11.63 -16.11
C ARG A 52 -10.79 10.30 -16.22
N LYS A 53 -10.69 9.73 -17.42
CA LYS A 53 -9.88 8.53 -17.67
C LYS A 53 -8.39 8.78 -17.35
N LEU A 54 -7.85 9.92 -17.78
CA LEU A 54 -6.45 10.27 -17.51
C LEU A 54 -6.19 10.47 -16.01
N SER A 55 -7.07 11.17 -15.30
CA SER A 55 -7.02 11.35 -13.84
C SER A 55 -6.97 9.99 -13.13
N HIS A 56 -7.89 9.09 -13.43
CA HIS A 56 -7.91 7.74 -12.84
C HIS A 56 -6.63 6.95 -13.14
N LEU A 57 -6.14 7.01 -14.38
CA LEU A 57 -4.90 6.33 -14.75
C LEU A 57 -3.69 6.90 -14.00
N ARG A 58 -3.59 8.22 -13.85
CA ARG A 58 -2.51 8.87 -13.10
C ARG A 58 -2.56 8.50 -11.62
N ARG A 59 -3.73 8.51 -10.99
CA ARG A 59 -3.91 8.08 -9.60
C ARG A 59 -3.41 6.66 -9.36
N VAL A 60 -3.77 5.72 -10.24
CA VAL A 60 -3.26 4.33 -10.15
C VAL A 60 -1.74 4.28 -10.32
N ARG A 61 -1.17 5.07 -11.23
CA ARG A 61 0.29 5.14 -11.41
C ARG A 61 1.01 5.74 -10.20
N VAL A 62 0.43 6.74 -9.54
CA VAL A 62 0.93 7.29 -8.26
C VAL A 62 0.98 6.18 -7.20
N GLU A 63 -0.14 5.47 -7.01
CA GLU A 63 -0.24 4.39 -6.02
C GLU A 63 0.80 3.29 -6.31
N LYS A 64 0.99 2.92 -7.58
CA LYS A 64 1.94 1.88 -7.98
C LYS A 64 3.39 2.29 -7.82
N LEU A 65 3.75 3.51 -8.20
CA LEU A 65 5.11 4.01 -8.01
C LEU A 65 5.44 4.13 -6.51
N GLN A 66 4.49 4.60 -5.71
CA GLN A 66 4.65 4.68 -4.26
C GLN A 66 4.83 3.28 -3.64
N GLU A 67 4.10 2.26 -4.10
CA GLU A 67 4.27 0.87 -3.67
C GLU A 67 5.68 0.34 -3.98
N ILE A 68 6.22 0.63 -5.16
CA ILE A 68 7.57 0.22 -5.58
C ILE A 68 8.64 0.87 -4.69
N LEU A 69 8.53 2.17 -4.41
CA LEU A 69 9.50 2.89 -3.58
C LEU A 69 9.55 2.36 -2.15
N ARG A 70 8.38 2.13 -1.53
CA ARG A 70 8.31 1.51 -0.20
C ARG A 70 8.92 0.11 -0.16
N LYS A 71 8.72 -0.69 -1.22
CA LYS A 71 9.29 -2.04 -1.32
C LYS A 71 10.81 -2.02 -1.48
N SER A 72 11.36 -1.05 -2.22
CA SER A 72 12.81 -0.88 -2.32
C SER A 72 13.45 -0.49 -0.99
N GLU A 73 12.80 0.38 -0.22
CA GLU A 73 13.27 0.77 1.12
C GLU A 73 13.23 -0.41 2.11
N ALA A 74 12.14 -1.18 2.10
CA ALA A 74 11.99 -2.35 2.96
C ALA A 74 12.97 -3.50 2.66
N SER A 75 13.48 -3.57 1.42
CA SER A 75 14.48 -4.59 1.03
C SER A 75 15.90 -4.22 1.44
N GLN A 76 16.12 -3.01 1.97
CA GLN A 76 17.43 -2.47 2.31
C GLN A 76 17.73 -2.47 3.82
N GLU A 77 16.87 -3.06 4.65
CA GLU A 77 17.18 -3.33 6.06
C GLU A 77 18.41 -4.27 6.12
N PRO A 78 19.59 -3.77 6.58
CA PRO A 78 20.75 -4.62 6.76
C PRO A 78 20.49 -5.53 7.95
N GLY A 79 20.87 -6.80 7.79
CA GLY A 79 20.69 -7.84 8.78
C GLY A 79 20.98 -7.36 10.19
N ARG A 80 19.95 -7.40 11.04
CA ARG A 80 20.16 -7.42 12.48
C ARG A 80 20.86 -8.73 12.78
N ASP A 81 22.17 -8.61 12.98
CA ASP A 81 23.12 -9.61 13.42
C ASP A 81 22.42 -10.63 14.33
N SER A 82 22.09 -11.80 13.76
CA SER A 82 21.55 -12.92 14.50
C SER A 82 22.72 -13.60 15.20
N GLN A 83 23.12 -13.02 16.32
CA GLN A 83 24.07 -13.61 17.25
C GLN A 83 23.59 -15.04 17.60
N PRO A 84 24.41 -16.10 17.40
CA PRO A 84 23.99 -17.44 17.72
C PRO A 84 23.84 -17.57 19.25
N GLN A 85 22.60 -17.68 19.71
CA GLN A 85 22.30 -18.08 21.08
C GLN A 85 22.86 -19.49 21.32
N PRO A 86 23.66 -19.72 22.37
CA PRO A 86 24.09 -21.07 22.73
C PRO A 86 22.88 -21.86 23.27
N PHE A 87 22.49 -22.90 22.52
CA PHE A 87 21.55 -23.92 22.96
C PHE A 87 22.07 -24.61 24.24
N PRO A 88 21.25 -24.82 25.28
CA PRO A 88 21.56 -25.82 26.29
C PRO A 88 21.15 -27.21 25.76
N SER A 89 22.11 -28.13 25.77
CA SER A 89 21.97 -29.53 25.41
C SER A 89 20.86 -30.24 26.18
N GLY A 90 19.96 -30.90 25.42
CA GLY A 90 18.94 -31.82 25.94
C GLY A 90 18.12 -32.44 24.81
N ALA A 91 18.73 -33.35 24.04
CA ALA A 91 18.10 -34.11 22.95
C ALA A 91 17.10 -35.18 23.48
N PRO A 92 16.37 -35.93 22.61
CA PRO A 92 15.78 -35.61 21.31
C PRO A 92 14.30 -36.08 21.20
N SER A 93 13.54 -35.54 20.25
CA SER A 93 12.48 -36.33 19.60
C SER A 93 12.19 -35.73 18.24
N PHE A 94 12.75 -36.36 17.20
CA PHE A 94 12.42 -36.09 15.80
C PHE A 94 10.89 -36.13 15.59
N PRO A 95 10.29 -35.15 14.89
CA PRO A 95 9.10 -35.38 14.11
C PRO A 95 9.48 -35.48 12.62
N LEU A 96 8.95 -36.52 11.98
CA LEU A 96 9.11 -36.88 10.57
C LEU A 96 8.73 -35.74 9.60
N PRO A 97 9.25 -35.76 8.35
CA PRO A 97 9.23 -34.63 7.41
C PRO A 97 7.88 -34.31 6.72
N TYR A 98 6.73 -34.77 7.22
CA TYR A 98 5.45 -34.44 6.59
C TYR A 98 4.29 -34.44 7.61
N SER A 99 3.72 -33.28 7.89
CA SER A 99 2.35 -33.17 8.38
C SER A 99 1.73 -31.83 7.96
N PRO A 100 0.64 -31.82 7.17
CA PRO A 100 -0.07 -30.60 6.81
C PRO A 100 -1.19 -30.37 7.83
N ALA A 101 -0.89 -29.68 8.92
CA ALA A 101 -1.93 -29.23 9.87
C ALA A 101 -1.74 -27.74 10.19
N PRO A 102 -2.82 -26.93 10.15
CA PRO A 102 -2.71 -25.48 10.17
C PRO A 102 -2.31 -25.01 11.58
N SER A 103 -1.32 -24.12 11.62
CA SER A 103 -0.86 -23.42 12.82
C SER A 103 -1.98 -22.54 13.39
N MET A 104 -2.64 -23.02 14.44
CA MET A 104 -3.54 -22.17 15.24
C MET A 104 -2.72 -21.35 16.25
N PRO A 105 -2.96 -20.03 16.38
CA PRO A 105 -2.27 -19.24 17.39
C PRO A 105 -2.71 -19.68 18.79
N VAL A 106 -1.73 -19.88 19.68
CA VAL A 106 -1.96 -20.10 21.12
C VAL A 106 -2.67 -18.87 21.68
N GLY A 107 -3.92 -19.05 22.13
CA GLY A 107 -4.69 -18.02 22.83
C GLY A 107 -4.09 -17.71 24.21
N PRO A 108 -4.39 -16.54 24.79
CA PRO A 108 -3.82 -16.13 26.06
C PRO A 108 -4.28 -17.05 27.21
N THR A 109 -3.32 -17.56 27.97
CA THR A 109 -3.53 -18.32 29.21
C THR A 109 -4.28 -17.46 30.23
N ALA A 110 -5.56 -17.76 30.46
CA ALA A 110 -6.34 -17.15 31.52
C ALA A 110 -5.89 -17.70 32.89
N HIS A 111 -5.01 -16.98 33.58
CA HIS A 111 -4.78 -17.19 35.00
C HIS A 111 -5.94 -16.57 35.79
N GLY A 112 -6.93 -17.38 36.16
CA GLY A 112 -8.03 -16.96 37.02
C GLY A 112 -8.63 -18.17 37.73
N ALA A 113 -8.22 -18.41 38.98
CA ALA A 113 -8.88 -19.37 39.84
C ALA A 113 -10.30 -18.86 40.16
N LEU A 114 -11.32 -19.55 39.67
CA LEU A 114 -12.71 -19.29 40.05
C LEU A 114 -12.96 -19.93 41.44
N PRO A 115 -13.46 -19.19 42.44
CA PRO A 115 -13.86 -19.78 43.71
C PRO A 115 -15.15 -20.61 43.54
N PRO A 116 -15.30 -21.76 44.22
CA PRO A 116 -16.53 -22.55 44.16
C PRO A 116 -17.66 -21.87 44.95
N ALA A 117 -18.88 -21.90 44.39
CA ALA A 117 -20.08 -21.38 45.03
C ALA A 117 -20.62 -22.35 46.11
N PRO A 118 -21.28 -21.84 47.18
CA PRO A 118 -21.84 -22.67 48.24
C PRO A 118 -23.20 -23.28 47.83
N PHE A 119 -23.51 -24.46 48.38
CA PHE A 119 -24.86 -25.03 48.43
C PHE A 119 -25.58 -24.54 49.68
#